data_AF-A0A7G5GNB7-F1
#
_entry.id   AF-A0A7G5GNB7-F1
#
_cell.length_a   1.000
_cell.length_b   1.000
_cell.length_c   1.000
_cell.angle_alpha   90.00
_cell.angle_beta   90.00
_cell.angle_gamma   90.00
#
_symmetry.space_group_name_H-M   'P 1'
#
loop_
_entity.id
_entity.type
_entity.pdbx_description
1 polymer ?
#
loop_
_entity_poly.entity_id
_entity_poly.type
_entity_poly.pdbx_seq_one_letter_code
_entity_poly.pdbx_strand_id
1 'polypeptide(L)'
;MTLSAIKEQIETLGGLINVPHHLYPTYGYSADGALPHIELDGSGTFHFVVVERGQELERRATTALDDLLYWIFDTITFSMACRFELDNRNHSQDFRRILFSQQEEFLGRININWQETKRTEHNLILTKHPFTDEVFNS
;
A
#
# COMPACT_ATOMS: atom_id res chain seq x y z
N MET A 1 14.12 8.38 16.94
CA MET A 1 13.89 7.52 15.76
C MET A 1 14.90 7.91 14.69
N THR A 2 15.34 6.99 13.84
CA THR A 2 16.21 7.27 12.68
C THR A 2 15.63 6.62 11.42
N LEU A 3 16.03 7.06 10.22
CA LEU A 3 15.63 6.39 8.97
C LEU A 3 16.04 4.91 8.96
N SER A 4 17.19 4.56 9.56
CA SER A 4 17.62 3.17 9.69
C SER A 4 16.68 2.34 10.58
N ALA A 5 16.19 2.91 11.69
CA ALA A 5 15.26 2.22 12.57
C ALA A 5 13.89 2.02 11.90
N ILE A 6 13.42 3.01 11.13
CA ILE A 6 12.20 2.90 10.33
C ILE A 6 12.35 1.79 9.28
N LYS A 7 13.49 1.75 8.58
CA LYS A 7 13.80 0.72 7.60
C LYS A 7 13.74 -0.69 8.21
N GLU A 8 14.40 -0.90 9.34
CA GLU A 8 14.42 -2.21 10.03
C GLU A 8 13.02 -2.67 10.43
N GLN A 9 12.18 -1.74 10.88
CA GLN A 9 10.78 -2.03 11.20
C GLN A 9 9.96 -2.39 9.96
N ILE A 10 10.13 -1.66 8.86
CA ILE A 10 9.46 -1.97 7.59
C ILE A 10 9.91 -3.34 7.06
N GLU A 11 11.20 -3.67 7.13
CA GLU A 11 11.70 -4.99 6.72
C GLU A 11 11.13 -6.11 7.59
N THR A 12 11.05 -5.90 8.90
CA THR A 12 10.44 -6.85 9.86
C THR A 12 8.98 -7.13 9.51
N LEU A 13 8.17 -6.08 9.34
CA LEU A 13 6.75 -6.23 9.00
C LEU A 13 6.56 -6.80 7.59
N GLY A 14 7.40 -6.40 6.62
CA GLY A 14 7.34 -6.92 5.26
C GLY A 14 7.69 -8.41 5.17
N GLY A 15 8.53 -8.92 6.07
CA GLY A 15 8.79 -10.35 6.20
C GLY A 15 7.53 -11.17 6.51
N LEU A 16 6.54 -10.60 7.21
CA LEU A 16 5.29 -11.29 7.56
C LEU A 16 4.43 -11.63 6.33
N ILE A 17 4.61 -10.90 5.23
CA ILE A 17 3.85 -11.08 3.99
C ILE A 17 4.74 -11.39 2.78
N ASN A 18 6.04 -11.62 3.00
CA ASN A 18 7.03 -11.88 1.96
C ASN A 18 7.09 -10.79 0.88
N VAL A 19 7.23 -9.52 1.30
CA VAL A 19 7.33 -8.39 0.37
C VAL A 19 8.49 -8.57 -0.61
N PRO A 20 8.25 -8.49 -1.93
CA PRO A 20 9.32 -8.43 -2.92
C PRO A 20 10.24 -7.22 -2.70
N HIS A 21 11.56 -7.43 -2.75
CA HIS A 21 12.54 -6.37 -2.41
C HIS A 21 12.37 -5.05 -3.18
N HIS A 22 11.93 -5.11 -4.44
CA HIS A 22 11.77 -3.93 -5.30
C HIS A 22 10.55 -3.07 -4.94
N LEU A 23 9.68 -3.52 -4.04
CA LEU A 23 8.51 -2.76 -3.57
C LEU A 23 8.79 -1.95 -2.30
N TYR A 24 9.91 -2.19 -1.62
CA TYR A 24 10.28 -1.39 -0.46
C TYR A 24 10.60 0.06 -0.85
N PRO A 25 10.23 1.04 -0.02
CA PRO A 25 10.57 2.43 -0.29
C PRO A 25 12.07 2.66 -0.16
N THR A 26 12.51 3.79 -0.70
CA THR A 26 13.85 4.32 -0.46
C THR A 26 13.86 5.28 0.74
N TYR A 27 15.03 5.64 1.25
CA TYR A 27 15.16 6.42 2.49
C TYR A 27 16.10 7.59 2.28
N GLY A 28 15.58 8.82 2.41
CA GLY A 28 16.34 10.06 2.26
C GLY A 28 16.66 10.48 0.83
N TYR A 29 16.23 9.71 -0.18
CA TYR A 29 16.36 10.07 -1.59
C TYR A 29 15.25 9.40 -2.40
N SER A 30 14.86 10.01 -3.52
CA SER A 30 13.89 9.41 -4.45
C SER A 30 14.57 8.50 -5.46
N ALA A 31 13.98 7.34 -5.73
CA ALA A 31 14.33 6.48 -6.87
C ALA A 31 13.55 6.83 -8.15
N ASP A 32 12.67 7.83 -8.10
CA ASP A 32 11.67 8.13 -9.14
C ASP A 32 10.77 6.89 -9.42
N GLY A 33 10.04 6.87 -10.53
CA GLY A 33 9.22 5.74 -10.96
C GLY A 33 8.00 5.47 -10.08
N ALA A 34 7.51 6.49 -9.38
CA ALA A 34 6.44 6.39 -8.39
C ALA A 34 6.73 5.43 -7.23
N LEU A 35 8.01 5.04 -7.02
CA LEU A 35 8.41 4.31 -5.82
C LEU A 35 8.52 5.32 -4.67
N PRO A 36 7.81 5.13 -3.53
CA PRO A 36 7.89 6.08 -2.43
C PRO A 36 9.28 6.16 -1.83
N HIS A 37 9.62 7.34 -1.32
CA HIS A 37 10.75 7.51 -0.43
C HIS A 37 10.34 8.15 0.89
N ILE A 38 11.07 7.79 1.95
CA ILE A 38 10.79 8.23 3.32
C ILE A 38 11.84 9.26 3.75
N GLU A 39 11.36 10.41 4.21
CA GLU A 39 12.18 11.45 4.83
C GLU A 39 11.82 11.58 6.31
N LEU A 40 12.78 12.01 7.12
CA LEU A 40 12.59 12.31 8.54
C LEU A 40 13.26 13.66 8.79
N ASP A 41 12.48 14.66 9.16
CA ASP A 41 13.02 15.99 9.44
C ASP A 41 13.49 16.15 10.90
N GLY A 42 14.15 17.27 11.19
CA GLY A 42 14.70 17.56 12.51
C GLY A 42 13.65 17.76 13.62
N SER A 43 12.37 17.91 13.26
CA SER A 43 11.26 17.99 14.23
C SER A 43 10.73 16.61 14.63
N GLY A 44 11.18 15.55 13.95
CA GLY A 44 10.66 14.20 14.13
C GLY A 44 9.43 13.90 13.28
N THR A 45 9.13 14.73 12.27
CA THR A 45 8.03 14.47 11.33
C THR A 45 8.51 13.55 10.21
N PHE A 46 7.72 12.50 9.96
CA PHE A 46 7.91 11.60 8.84
C PHE A 46 7.25 12.16 7.59
N HIS A 47 7.93 12.06 6.45
CA HIS A 47 7.37 12.38 5.15
C HIS A 47 7.37 11.14 4.26
N PHE A 48 6.20 10.79 3.74
CA PHE A 48 6.01 9.83 2.66
C PHE A 48 5.88 10.63 1.36
N VAL A 49 6.78 10.39 0.43
CA VAL A 49 6.88 11.19 -0.80
C VAL A 49 6.91 10.27 -2.01
N VAL A 50 6.12 10.61 -3.04
CA VAL A 50 6.08 9.89 -4.31
C VAL A 50 6.50 10.83 -5.43
N VAL A 51 7.49 10.42 -6.22
CA VAL A 51 8.00 11.19 -7.35
C VAL A 51 7.89 10.33 -8.62
N GLU A 52 7.38 10.93 -9.69
CA GLU A 52 7.38 10.33 -11.02
C GLU A 52 7.82 11.36 -12.07
N ARG A 53 8.80 10.97 -12.90
CA ARG A 53 9.40 11.77 -13.97
C ARG A 53 9.90 13.13 -13.45
N GLY A 54 10.56 13.11 -12.29
CA GLY A 54 11.08 14.29 -11.61
C GLY A 54 10.03 15.20 -10.98
N GLN A 55 8.75 14.81 -10.96
CA GLN A 55 7.67 15.59 -10.33
C GLN A 55 7.16 14.89 -9.07
N GLU A 56 7.09 15.65 -7.98
CA GLU A 56 6.42 15.19 -6.75
C GLU A 56 4.92 15.06 -7.02
N LEU A 57 4.42 13.83 -7.01
CA LEU A 57 2.99 13.51 -7.19
C LEU A 57 2.24 13.56 -5.88
N GLU A 58 2.90 13.19 -4.79
CA GLU A 58 2.29 13.07 -3.47
C GLU A 58 3.32 13.37 -2.38
N ARG A 59 2.89 14.11 -1.36
CA ARG A 59 3.59 14.25 -0.09
C ARG A 59 2.59 14.19 1.05
N ARG A 60 2.86 13.29 1.99
CA ARG A 60 2.09 13.15 3.23
C ARG A 60 3.05 13.25 4.40
N ALA A 61 2.62 13.94 5.45
CA ALA A 61 3.43 14.15 6.65
C ALA A 61 2.65 13.70 7.89
N THR A 62 3.34 13.04 8.82
CA THR A 62 2.77 12.62 10.11
C THR A 62 3.87 12.52 11.16
N THR A 63 3.51 12.69 12.42
CA THR A 63 4.39 12.37 13.57
C THR A 63 4.07 10.99 14.16
N ALA A 64 2.99 10.36 13.72
CA ALA A 64 2.59 9.02 14.15
C ALA A 64 3.25 7.97 13.26
N LEU A 65 4.04 7.09 13.89
CA LEU A 65 4.71 6.00 13.19
C LEU A 65 3.71 5.01 12.56
N ASP A 66 2.59 4.73 13.23
CA ASP A 66 1.58 3.79 12.71
C ASP A 66 0.97 4.28 11.38
N ASP A 67 0.70 5.58 11.27
CA ASP A 67 0.21 6.19 10.03
C ASP A 67 1.21 6.03 8.89
N LEU A 68 2.50 6.33 9.14
CA LEU A 68 3.56 6.18 8.15
C LEU A 68 3.63 4.73 7.66
N LEU A 69 3.65 3.77 8.59
CA LEU A 69 3.75 2.36 8.26
C LEU A 69 2.51 1.90 7.49
N TYR A 70 1.31 2.35 7.86
CA TYR A 70 0.10 2.07 7.11
C TYR A 70 0.21 2.56 5.66
N TRP A 71 0.68 3.80 5.42
CA TRP A 71 0.82 4.33 4.06
C TRP A 71 1.82 3.53 3.21
N ILE A 72 2.93 3.12 3.81
CA ILE A 72 3.95 2.29 3.13
C ILE A 72 3.37 0.92 2.76
N PHE A 73 2.74 0.25 3.73
CA PHE A 73 2.18 -1.07 3.49
C PHE A 73 0.94 -1.05 2.62
N ASP A 74 0.17 0.03 2.62
CA ASP A 74 -0.92 0.22 1.68
C ASP A 74 -0.42 0.14 0.22
N THR A 75 0.60 0.92 -0.12
CA THR A 75 1.20 0.92 -1.47
C THR A 75 1.82 -0.43 -1.83
N ILE A 76 2.56 -1.05 -0.91
CA ILE A 76 3.19 -2.37 -1.12
C ILE A 76 2.12 -3.44 -1.35
N THR A 77 1.13 -3.51 -0.47
CA THR A 77 0.09 -4.55 -0.53
C THR A 77 -0.83 -4.36 -1.72
N PHE A 78 -1.10 -3.13 -2.16
CA PHE A 78 -1.79 -2.86 -3.42
C PHE A 78 -1.06 -3.48 -4.61
N SER A 79 0.25 -3.25 -4.72
CA SER A 79 1.08 -3.80 -5.80
C SER A 79 1.11 -5.33 -5.79
N MET A 80 1.22 -5.93 -4.60
CA MET A 80 1.16 -7.39 -4.43
C MET A 80 -0.23 -7.95 -4.78
N ALA A 81 -1.31 -7.27 -4.37
CA ALA A 81 -2.67 -7.67 -4.67
C ALA A 81 -2.99 -7.55 -6.17
N CYS A 82 -2.49 -6.53 -6.86
CA CYS A 82 -2.56 -6.42 -8.32
C CYS A 82 -1.91 -7.63 -9.01
N ARG A 83 -0.72 -8.03 -8.56
CA ARG A 83 -0.03 -9.20 -9.13
C ARG A 83 -0.83 -10.48 -8.88
N PHE A 84 -1.33 -10.66 -7.67
CA PHE A 84 -2.15 -11.82 -7.32
C PHE A 84 -3.45 -11.86 -8.14
N GLU A 85 -4.13 -10.72 -8.30
CA GLU A 85 -5.32 -10.61 -9.15
C GLU A 85 -5.01 -11.02 -10.59
N LEU A 86 -3.93 -10.51 -11.18
CA LEU A 86 -3.52 -10.86 -12.53
C LEU A 86 -3.29 -12.37 -12.71
N ASP A 87 -2.64 -13.00 -11.73
CA ASP A 87 -2.33 -14.43 -11.76
C ASP A 87 -3.58 -15.31 -11.48
N ASN A 88 -4.65 -14.76 -10.89
CA ASN A 88 -5.87 -15.48 -10.50
C ASN A 88 -7.14 -14.90 -11.14
N ARG A 89 -6.98 -14.14 -12.23
CA ARG A 89 -8.05 -13.33 -12.81
C ARG A 89 -9.26 -14.18 -13.20
N ASN A 90 -10.42 -13.78 -12.70
CA ASN A 90 -11.70 -14.23 -13.23
C ASN A 90 -12.33 -13.13 -14.09
N HIS A 91 -12.36 -13.35 -15.41
CA HIS A 91 -12.85 -12.38 -16.37
C HIS A 91 -14.37 -12.11 -16.28
N SER A 92 -15.14 -12.94 -15.58
CA SER A 92 -16.59 -12.73 -15.44
C SER A 92 -16.96 -11.79 -14.29
N GLN A 93 -15.99 -11.31 -13.50
CA GLN A 93 -16.23 -10.47 -12.34
C GLN A 93 -15.34 -9.22 -12.34
N ASP A 94 -15.74 -8.23 -11.55
CA ASP A 94 -14.90 -7.07 -11.30
C ASP A 94 -13.60 -7.50 -10.62
N PHE A 95 -12.45 -7.17 -11.25
CA PHE A 95 -11.12 -7.52 -10.77
C PHE A 95 -10.88 -7.05 -9.32
N ARG A 96 -11.55 -5.94 -8.92
CA ARG A 96 -11.43 -5.37 -7.57
C ARG A 96 -11.89 -6.35 -6.49
N ARG A 97 -12.72 -7.35 -6.80
CA ARG A 97 -13.13 -8.37 -5.81
C ARG A 97 -11.93 -9.16 -5.29
N ILE A 98 -11.09 -9.64 -6.20
CA ILE A 98 -9.87 -10.39 -5.83
C ILE A 98 -8.84 -9.44 -5.24
N LEU A 99 -8.61 -8.29 -5.90
CA LEU A 99 -7.61 -7.32 -5.48
C LEU A 99 -7.87 -6.81 -4.06
N PHE A 100 -9.08 -6.31 -3.77
CA PHE A 100 -9.42 -5.73 -2.47
C PHE A 100 -9.33 -6.76 -1.35
N SER A 101 -9.89 -7.95 -1.57
CA SER A 101 -9.79 -9.05 -0.61
C SER A 101 -8.35 -9.41 -0.30
N GLN A 102 -7.50 -9.51 -1.33
CA GLN A 102 -6.10 -9.89 -1.16
C GLN A 102 -5.28 -8.81 -0.43
N GLN A 103 -5.53 -7.53 -0.76
CA GLN A 103 -4.87 -6.41 -0.10
C GLN A 103 -5.24 -6.33 1.39
N GLU A 104 -6.52 -6.47 1.71
CA GLU A 104 -7.03 -6.52 3.08
C GLU A 104 -6.39 -7.65 3.89
N GLU A 105 -6.24 -8.84 3.29
CA GLU A 105 -5.59 -9.98 3.94
C GLU A 105 -4.11 -9.71 4.23
N PHE A 106 -3.36 -9.15 3.27
CA PHE A 106 -1.95 -8.80 3.51
C PHE A 106 -1.79 -7.78 4.63
N LEU A 107 -2.62 -6.74 4.67
CA LEU A 107 -2.60 -5.79 5.77
C LEU A 107 -2.96 -6.45 7.10
N GLY A 108 -3.96 -7.34 7.12
CA GLY A 108 -4.39 -8.05 8.34
C GLY A 108 -3.33 -8.96 8.94
N ARG A 109 -2.47 -9.56 8.09
CA ARG A 109 -1.30 -10.34 8.53
C ARG A 109 -0.24 -9.49 9.24
N ILE A 110 -0.22 -8.19 8.97
CA ILE A 110 0.69 -7.25 9.63
C ILE A 110 0.02 -6.65 10.87
N ASN A 111 -1.20 -6.12 10.70
CA ASN A 111 -1.98 -5.48 11.75
C ASN A 111 -3.47 -5.57 11.41
N ILE A 112 -4.26 -6.22 12.28
CA ILE A 112 -5.71 -6.38 12.08
C ILE A 112 -6.45 -5.05 11.96
N ASN A 113 -5.99 -3.99 12.62
CA ASN A 113 -6.61 -2.67 12.52
C ASN A 113 -6.42 -2.08 11.12
N TRP A 114 -5.28 -2.34 10.47
CA TRP A 114 -5.03 -1.86 9.11
C TRP A 114 -5.91 -2.58 8.08
N GLN A 115 -6.23 -3.86 8.31
CA GLN A 115 -7.22 -4.57 7.50
C GLN A 115 -8.60 -3.90 7.58
N GLU A 116 -9.06 -3.58 8.79
CA GLU A 116 -10.36 -2.93 8.97
C GLU A 116 -10.39 -1.51 8.41
N THR A 117 -9.30 -0.75 8.56
CA THR A 117 -9.13 0.56 7.90
C THR A 117 -9.24 0.43 6.38
N LYS A 118 -8.48 -0.48 5.76
CA LYS A 118 -8.49 -0.68 4.31
C LYS A 118 -9.85 -1.17 3.80
N ARG A 119 -10.49 -2.10 4.50
CA ARG A 119 -11.85 -2.57 4.18
C ARG A 119 -12.84 -1.42 4.18
N THR A 120 -12.73 -0.51 5.15
CA THR A 120 -13.59 0.68 5.23
C THR A 120 -13.38 1.61 4.03
N GLU A 121 -12.13 1.83 3.63
CA GLU A 121 -11.79 2.62 2.42
C GLU A 121 -12.32 1.96 1.14
N HIS A 122 -12.15 0.64 0.97
CA HIS A 122 -12.70 -0.11 -0.15
C HIS A 122 -14.23 -0.02 -0.21
N ASN A 123 -14.91 -0.22 0.92
CA ASN A 123 -16.36 -0.08 1.00
C ASN A 123 -16.81 1.32 0.59
N LEU A 124 -16.09 2.37 1.02
CA LEU A 124 -16.39 3.75 0.61
C LEU A 124 -16.24 3.94 -0.90
N ILE A 125 -15.20 3.37 -1.52
CA ILE A 125 -15.06 3.37 -2.99
C ILE A 125 -16.26 2.68 -3.64
N LEU A 126 -16.65 1.51 -3.13
CA LEU A 126 -17.76 0.72 -3.68
C LEU A 126 -19.13 1.36 -3.49
N THR A 127 -19.32 2.22 -2.48
CA THR A 127 -20.56 3.01 -2.37
C THR A 127 -20.77 3.97 -3.54
N LYS A 128 -19.66 4.48 -4.12
CA LYS A 128 -19.68 5.42 -5.25
C LYS A 128 -19.48 4.71 -6.59
N HIS A 129 -18.73 3.62 -6.58
CA HIS A 129 -18.33 2.84 -7.75
C HIS A 129 -18.53 1.34 -7.47
N PRO A 130 -19.78 0.85 -7.44
CA PRO A 130 -20.07 -0.56 -7.17
C PRO A 130 -19.33 -1.51 -8.11
N PHE A 131 -19.21 -2.78 -7.71
CA PHE A 131 -18.68 -3.81 -8.59
C PHE A 131 -19.51 -3.93 -9.87
N THR A 132 -18.83 -4.10 -10.99
CA THR A 132 -19.46 -4.39 -12.27
C THR A 132 -19.04 -5.80 -12.71
N ASP A 133 -19.90 -6.77 -12.44
CA ASP A 133 -19.69 -8.14 -12.90
C ASP A 133 -20.40 -8.34 -14.25
N GLU A 134 -19.85 -9.18 -15.12
CA GLU A 134 -20.55 -9.56 -16.35
C GLU A 134 -21.71 -10.47 -15.98
N VAL A 135 -22.94 -9.97 -16.15
CA VAL A 135 -24.14 -10.81 -16.06
C VAL A 135 -24.21 -11.63 -17.33
N PHE A 136 -23.76 -12.89 -17.29
CA PHE A 136 -24.13 -13.85 -18.33
C PHE A 136 -25.64 -14.06 -18.24
N ASN A 137 -26.40 -13.38 -19.12
CA ASN A 137 -27.77 -13.77 -19.39
C ASN A 137 -27.70 -15.13 -20.12
N SER A 138 -28.01 -16.20 -19.38
CA SER A 138 -28.22 -17.55 -19.90
C SER A 138 -29.44 -17.63 -20.81
#